data_AF-A0A497FV15-F1
#
_entry.id   AF-A0A497FV15-F1
#
_cell.length_a   1.000
_cell.length_b   1.000
_cell.length_c   1.000
_cell.angle_alpha   90.00
_cell.angle_beta   90.00
_cell.angle_gamma   90.00
#
_symmetry.space_group_name_H-M   'P 1'
#
loop_
_entity.id
_entity.type
_entity.pdbx_description
1 polymer ?
#
loop_
_entity_poly.entity_id
_entity_poly.type
_entity_poly.pdbx_seq_one_letter_code
_entity_poly.pdbx_strand_id
1 'polypeptide(L)'
;MTRKRKYPSRKDLAEAVKKALSKVIFHPHDFPQAVYEVLQEEGFDCSYLTVKRIWRTYEEMVRRGEIFDILGVVVDKENRHYGNISSE
;
A
#
# COMPACT_ATOMS: atom_id res chain seq x y z
N MET A 1 31.95 1.36 7.99
CA MET A 1 31.05 0.19 7.88
C MET A 1 29.81 0.61 7.10
N THR A 2 29.70 0.24 5.83
CA THR A 2 28.47 0.46 5.07
C THR A 2 27.38 -0.44 5.65
N ARG A 3 26.44 0.14 6.41
CA ARG A 3 25.25 -0.60 6.84
C ARG A 3 24.53 -1.06 5.58
N LYS A 4 24.62 -2.37 5.27
CA LYS A 4 23.82 -2.96 4.19
C LYS A 4 22.37 -2.63 4.50
N ARG A 5 21.73 -1.83 3.65
CA ARG A 5 20.31 -1.52 3.78
C ARG A 5 19.57 -2.86 3.80
N LYS A 6 18.72 -3.06 4.81
CA LYS A 6 17.98 -4.31 4.94
C LYS A 6 16.90 -4.32 3.88
N TYR A 7 16.62 -5.49 3.31
CA TYR A 7 15.43 -5.66 2.49
C TYR A 7 14.20 -5.67 3.41
N PRO A 8 13.11 -4.96 3.05
CA PRO A 8 11.93 -4.91 3.89
C PRO A 8 11.26 -6.28 4.00
N SER A 9 10.94 -6.69 5.23
CA SER A 9 10.09 -7.85 5.46
C SER A 9 8.65 -7.54 5.07
N ARG A 10 7.78 -8.57 5.09
CA ARG A 10 6.35 -8.38 4.82
C ARG A 10 5.69 -7.44 5.83
N LYS A 11 6.12 -7.47 7.10
CA LYS A 11 5.60 -6.58 8.15
C LYS A 11 6.05 -5.14 7.92
N ASP A 12 7.32 -4.94 7.58
CA ASP A 12 7.85 -3.60 7.28
C ASP A 12 7.15 -2.98 6.06
N LEU A 13 6.89 -3.79 5.02
CA LEU A 13 6.14 -3.34 3.85
C LEU A 13 4.68 -2.96 4.20
N ALA A 14 4.01 -3.73 5.05
CA ALA A 14 2.65 -3.41 5.50
C ALA A 14 2.60 -2.11 6.30
N GLU A 15 3.56 -1.89 7.20
CA GLU A 15 3.68 -0.63 7.95
C GLU A 15 3.99 0.56 7.04
N ALA A 16 4.88 0.37 6.05
CA ALA A 16 5.15 1.39 5.05
C ALA A 16 3.91 1.75 4.21
N VAL A 17 3.08 0.75 3.86
CA VAL A 17 1.79 0.97 3.19
C VAL A 17 0.86 1.83 4.05
N LYS A 18 0.71 1.52 5.35
CA LYS A 18 -0.13 2.33 6.26
C LYS A 18 0.38 3.77 6.38
N LYS A 19 1.69 3.94 6.53
CA LYS A 19 2.33 5.26 6.60
C LYS A 19 2.14 6.05 5.31
N ALA A 20 2.30 5.41 4.15
CA ALA A 20 2.06 6.04 2.85
C ALA A 20 0.61 6.52 2.72
N LEU A 21 -0.37 5.69 3.11
CA LEU A 21 -1.79 6.05 3.12
C LEU A 21 -2.11 7.21 4.08
N SER A 22 -1.39 7.32 5.20
CA SER A 22 -1.58 8.41 6.17
C SER A 22 -0.96 9.75 5.73
N LYS A 23 0.05 9.72 4.85
CA LYS A 23 0.85 10.92 4.53
C LYS A 23 0.15 11.84 3.52
N VAL A 24 -0.58 11.35 2.52
CA VAL A 24 -1.39 12.14 1.57
C VAL A 24 -2.43 11.24 0.87
N ILE A 25 -3.59 11.79 0.49
CA ILE A 25 -4.55 11.16 -0.44
C ILE A 25 -3.91 11.16 -1.83
N PHE A 26 -3.28 10.05 -2.19
CA PHE A 26 -2.67 9.88 -3.50
C PHE A 26 -3.70 9.36 -4.50
N HIS A 27 -3.61 9.82 -5.75
CA HIS A 27 -4.16 9.03 -6.85
C HIS A 27 -3.53 7.62 -6.80
N PRO A 28 -4.27 6.57 -7.16
CA PRO A 28 -3.74 5.21 -7.14
C PRO A 28 -2.40 5.05 -7.86
N HIS A 29 -2.15 5.85 -8.90
CA HIS A 29 -0.91 5.84 -9.67
C HIS A 29 0.32 6.26 -8.87
N ASP A 30 0.17 7.14 -7.88
CA ASP A 30 1.28 7.70 -7.09
C ASP A 30 1.54 6.89 -5.81
N PHE A 31 0.61 6.01 -5.44
CA PHE A 31 0.72 5.19 -4.25
C PHE A 31 2.01 4.34 -4.17
N PRO A 32 2.45 3.63 -5.23
CA PRO A 32 3.70 2.88 -5.18
C PRO A 32 4.91 3.76 -4.87
N GLN A 33 4.94 4.97 -5.44
CA GLN A 33 6.02 5.94 -5.23
C GLN A 33 6.07 6.38 -3.77
N ALA A 34 4.93 6.70 -3.17
CA ALA A 34 4.85 7.05 -1.75
C ALA A 34 5.36 5.92 -0.83
N VAL A 35 5.05 4.66 -1.16
CA VAL A 35 5.56 3.50 -0.40
C VAL A 35 7.08 3.37 -0.52
N TYR A 36 7.64 3.60 -1.71
CA TYR A 36 9.10 3.61 -1.90
C TYR A 36 9.78 4.70 -1.05
N GLU A 37 9.23 5.91 -1.03
CA GLU A 37 9.77 7.03 -0.25
C GLU A 37 9.79 6.71 1.24
N VAL A 38 8.68 6.19 1.79
CA VAL A 38 8.63 5.78 3.20
C VAL A 38 9.69 4.71 3.53
N LEU A 39 9.83 3.69 2.68
CA LEU A 39 10.82 2.65 2.91
C LEU A 39 12.26 3.16 2.78
N GLN A 40 12.53 4.08 1.87
CA GLN A 40 13.84 4.69 1.69
C GLN A 40 14.20 5.62 2.86
N GLU A 41 13.25 6.41 3.35
CA GLU A 41 13.39 7.22 4.57
C GLU A 41 13.75 6.36 5.78
N GLU A 42 13.14 5.17 5.88
CA GLU A 42 13.44 4.19 6.93
C GLU A 42 14.76 3.42 6.71
N GLY A 43 15.43 3.65 5.58
CA GLY A 43 16.74 3.08 5.28
C GLY A 43 16.70 1.66 4.69
N PHE A 44 15.56 1.23 4.15
CA PHE A 44 15.41 -0.07 3.49
C PHE A 44 15.95 -0.05 2.05
N ASP A 45 16.33 -1.24 1.56
CA ASP A 45 16.67 -1.45 0.16
C ASP A 45 15.43 -1.84 -0.63
N CYS A 46 14.99 -0.91 -1.48
CA CYS A 46 13.82 -1.09 -2.35
C CYS A 46 14.17 -1.57 -3.75
N SER A 47 15.44 -1.81 -4.08
CA SER A 47 15.90 -2.10 -5.45
C SER A 47 15.20 -3.33 -6.07
N TYR A 48 14.79 -4.29 -5.24
CA TYR A 48 14.07 -5.50 -5.65
C TYR A 48 12.57 -5.48 -5.29
N LEU A 49 12.06 -4.39 -4.74
CA LEU A 49 10.64 -4.26 -4.44
C LEU A 49 9.92 -3.80 -5.71
N THR A 50 9.01 -4.61 -6.22
CA THR A 50 8.24 -4.28 -7.43
C THR A 50 6.89 -3.66 -7.10
N VAL A 51 6.38 -2.82 -7.99
CA VAL A 51 5.03 -2.22 -7.91
C VAL A 51 3.95 -3.28 -7.69
N LYS A 52 4.05 -4.42 -8.38
CA LYS A 52 3.14 -5.57 -8.19
C LYS A 52 3.13 -6.09 -6.75
N ARG A 53 4.28 -6.13 -6.09
CA ARG A 53 4.40 -6.62 -4.70
C ARG A 53 3.78 -5.65 -3.70
N ILE A 54 3.90 -4.35 -3.97
CA ILE A 54 3.25 -3.30 -3.18
C ILE A 54 1.72 -3.45 -3.28
N TRP A 55 1.18 -3.51 -4.51
CA TRP A 55 -0.26 -3.68 -4.73
C TRP A 55 -0.81 -4.97 -4.15
N ARG A 56 -0.12 -6.08 -4.32
CA ARG A 56 -0.53 -7.35 -3.71
C ARG A 56 -0.60 -7.26 -2.18
N THR A 57 0.36 -6.57 -1.57
CA THR A 57 0.37 -6.37 -0.12
C THR A 57 -0.80 -5.49 0.31
N TYR A 58 -1.06 -4.40 -0.40
CA TYR A 58 -2.22 -3.54 -0.18
C TYR A 58 -3.55 -4.32 -0.30
N GLU A 59 -3.75 -5.04 -1.41
CA GLU A 59 -4.95 -5.86 -1.66
C GLU A 59 -5.14 -6.92 -0.56
N GLU A 60 -4.07 -7.61 -0.16
CA GLU A 60 -4.13 -8.58 0.93
C GLU A 60 -4.53 -7.92 2.26
N MET A 61 -4.04 -6.72 2.56
CA MET A 61 -4.41 -5.97 3.76
C MET A 61 -5.88 -5.52 3.74
N VAL A 62 -6.36 -5.03 2.59
CA VAL A 62 -7.76 -4.63 2.39
C VAL A 62 -8.68 -5.84 2.57
N ARG A 63 -8.40 -6.95 1.89
CA ARG A 63 -9.22 -8.18 1.97
C ARG A 63 -9.25 -8.80 3.36
N ARG A 64 -8.19 -8.62 4.14
CA ARG A 64 -8.13 -9.08 5.53
C ARG A 64 -8.87 -8.15 6.50
N GLY A 65 -9.30 -6.98 6.05
CA GLY A 65 -9.89 -5.95 6.90
C GLY A 65 -8.87 -5.24 7.80
N GLU A 66 -7.58 -5.31 7.46
CA GLU A 66 -6.52 -4.60 8.21
C GLU A 66 -6.51 -3.09 7.88
N ILE A 67 -6.92 -2.74 6.66
CA ILE A 67 -7.11 -1.37 6.18
C ILE A 67 -8.37 -1.30 5.30
N PHE A 68 -8.96 -0.13 5.17
CA PHE A 68 -10.05 0.10 4.20
C PHE A 68 -9.48 0.34 2.79
N ASP A 69 -10.29 0.10 1.76
CA ASP A 69 -9.94 0.43 0.36
C ASP A 69 -10.00 1.94 0.11
N ILE A 70 -9.05 2.67 0.70
CA ILE A 70 -8.93 4.13 0.57
C ILE A 70 -8.70 4.54 -0.90
N LEU A 71 -8.03 3.68 -1.69
CA LEU A 71 -7.70 3.97 -3.09
C LEU A 71 -8.83 3.58 -4.06
N GLY A 72 -9.84 2.84 -3.59
CA GLY A 72 -10.98 2.40 -4.40
C GLY A 72 -10.61 1.48 -5.56
N VAL A 73 -9.48 0.77 -5.46
CA VAL A 73 -8.95 -0.08 -6.55
C VAL A 73 -9.16 -1.57 -6.34
N VAL A 74 -9.60 -1.96 -5.15
CA VAL A 74 -9.87 -3.36 -4.83
C VAL A 74 -11.29 -3.68 -5.26
N VAL A 75 -11.44 -4.01 -6.54
CA VAL A 75 -12.71 -4.45 -7.10
C VAL A 75 -12.97 -5.87 -6.61
N ASP A 76 -13.80 -6.01 -5.58
CA ASP A 76 -14.31 -7.32 -5.19
C ASP A 76 -15.10 -7.91 -6.36
N LYS A 77 -14.64 -9.04 -6.89
CA LYS A 77 -15.43 -9.81 -7.87
C LYS A 77 -16.75 -10.34 -7.29
N GLU A 78 -16.92 -10.32 -5.96
CA GLU A 78 -18.13 -10.76 -5.27
C GLU A 78 -18.97 -9.64 -4.64
N ASN A 79 -18.54 -8.36 -4.67
CA ASN A 79 -19.23 -7.28 -3.97
C ASN A 79 -19.67 -6.16 -4.92
N ARG A 80 -20.67 -6.46 -5.77
CA ARG A 80 -21.49 -5.46 -6.47
C ARG A 80 -22.46 -4.75 -5.50
N HIS A 81 -22.00 -4.20 -4.38
CA HIS A 81 -22.92 -3.56 -3.42
C HIS A 81 -22.42 -2.27 -2.74
N TYR A 82 -21.38 -1.63 -3.26
CA TYR A 82 -21.01 -0.27 -2.83
C TYR A 82 -21.14 0.72 -3.99
N GLY A 83 -22.34 0.77 -4.57
CA GLY A 83 -22.70 1.69 -5.64
C GLY A 83 -24.04 2.41 -5.43
N ASN A 84 -24.58 2.44 -4.20
CA ASN A 84 -25.82 3.17 -3.88
C ASN A 84 -25.84 3.60 -2.41
N ILE A 85 -24.97 4.54 -2.00
CA ILE A 85 -25.25 5.38 -0.83
C ILE A 85 -24.77 6.79 -1.14
N SER A 86 -25.60 7.54 -1.86
CA SER A 86 -25.78 9.00 -1.77
C SER A 86 -26.69 9.44 -2.91
N SER A 87 -27.99 9.28 -2.71
CA SER A 87 -29.03 10.05 -3.39
C SER A 87 -30.22 10.11 -2.46
N GLU A 88 -30.14 11.00 -1.48
CA GLU A 88 -31.28 11.65 -0.84
C GLU A 88 -30.95 13.15 -0.72
#